data_AF-A0A5C7GJX9-F1
#
_entry.id   AF-A0A5C7GJX9-F1
#
_cell.length_a   1.000
_cell.length_b   1.000
_cell.length_c   1.000
_cell.angle_alpha   90.00
_cell.angle_beta   90.00
_cell.angle_gamma   90.00
#
_symmetry.space_group_name_H-M   'P 1'
#
loop_
_entity.id
_entity.type
_entity.pdbx_description
1 polymer ?
#
loop_
_entity_poly.entity_id
_entity_poly.type
_entity_poly.pdbx_seq_one_letter_code
_entity_poly.pdbx_strand_id
1 'polypeptide(L)'
;MRLKNIFTILLIALCVKISISQEGLPIYTDYLTDNYYLIHPSMAGVANCAKVRLTARQQWFGHEDAPKLLTMSINGRIGDTPSA
;
A
#
# COMPACT_ATOMS: atom_id res chain seq x y z
N MET A 1 -31.22 -31.04 -10.57
CA MET A 1 -29.91 -30.69 -11.19
C MET A 1 -29.00 -31.90 -11.12
N ARG A 2 -28.29 -32.27 -12.19
CA ARG A 2 -27.40 -33.45 -12.17
C ARG A 2 -26.23 -33.21 -11.21
N LEU A 3 -25.80 -34.25 -10.48
CA LEU A 3 -24.71 -34.19 -9.48
C LEU A 3 -23.42 -33.53 -10.03
N LYS A 4 -23.13 -33.79 -11.31
CA LYS A 4 -22.03 -33.15 -12.05
C LYS A 4 -22.12 -31.62 -12.04
N ASN A 5 -23.31 -31.05 -12.24
CA ASN A 5 -23.53 -29.61 -12.28
C ASN A 5 -23.32 -28.98 -10.89
N ILE A 6 -23.73 -29.68 -9.83
CA ILE A 6 -23.50 -29.24 -8.44
C ILE A 6 -22.00 -29.21 -8.15
N PHE A 7 -21.27 -30.26 -8.57
CA PHE A 7 -19.82 -30.32 -8.41
C PHE A 7 -19.10 -29.22 -9.19
N THR A 8 -19.54 -28.92 -10.41
CA THR A 8 -19.00 -27.83 -11.22
C THR A 8 -19.23 -26.46 -10.57
N ILE A 9 -20.42 -26.22 -10.01
CA ILE A 9 -20.74 -24.96 -9.32
C ILE A 9 -19.88 -24.82 -8.05
N LEU A 10 -19.71 -25.91 -7.28
CA LEU A 10 -18.88 -25.91 -6.07
C LEU A 10 -17.41 -25.59 -6.39
N LEU A 11 -16.88 -26.16 -7.47
CA LEU A 11 -15.51 -25.91 -7.93
C LEU A 11 -15.31 -24.44 -8.30
N ILE A 12 -16.23 -23.86 -9.06
CA ILE A 12 -16.18 -22.44 -9.45
C ILE A 12 -16.23 -21.55 -8.21
N ALA A 13 -17.13 -21.84 -7.26
CA ALA A 13 -17.26 -21.07 -6.02
C ALA A 13 -15.97 -21.09 -5.16
N LEU A 14 -15.23 -22.21 -5.15
CA LEU A 14 -13.96 -22.32 -4.43
C LEU A 14 -12.86 -21.45 -5.06
N CYS A 15 -12.85 -21.30 -6.39
CA CYS A 15 -11.84 -20.53 -7.12
C CYS A 15 -12.00 -19.01 -7.00
N VAL A 16 -13.19 -18.48 -6.66
CA VAL A 16 -13.44 -17.03 -6.54
C VAL A 16 -12.54 -16.37 -5.48
N LYS A 17 -12.18 -17.11 -4.43
CA LYS A 17 -11.33 -16.64 -3.32
C LYS A 17 -9.84 -16.46 -3.69
N ILE A 18 -9.40 -16.96 -4.85
CA ILE A 18 -7.99 -16.91 -5.28
C ILE A 18 -7.66 -15.60 -6.03
N SER A 19 -8.66 -14.73 -6.23
CA SER A 19 -8.44 -13.41 -6.80
C SER A 19 -7.79 -12.49 -5.76
N ILE A 20 -6.47 -12.40 -5.79
CA ILE A 20 -5.72 -11.35 -5.09
C ILE A 20 -5.95 -10.07 -5.90
N SER A 21 -6.64 -9.08 -5.34
CA SER A 21 -6.75 -7.78 -6.01
C SER A 21 -5.36 -7.15 -6.13
N GLN A 22 -5.23 -6.23 -7.09
CA GLN A 22 -4.07 -5.37 -7.39
C GLN A 22 -2.99 -5.36 -6.30
N GLU A 23 -1.74 -5.67 -6.69
CA GLU A 23 -0.56 -5.55 -5.83
C GLU A 23 -0.70 -4.29 -4.96
N GLY A 24 -0.57 -4.47 -3.63
CA GLY A 24 -0.83 -3.41 -2.66
C GLY A 24 -0.18 -2.11 -3.11
N LEU A 25 -0.92 -1.00 -3.03
CA LEU A 25 -0.49 0.28 -3.58
C LEU A 25 0.97 0.52 -3.14
N PRO A 26 1.92 0.56 -4.07
CA PRO A 26 3.34 0.52 -3.74
C PRO A 26 3.79 1.78 -2.98
N ILE A 27 2.92 2.78 -2.92
CA ILE A 27 3.06 3.91 -2.01
C ILE A 27 3.24 3.50 -0.56
N TYR A 28 2.59 2.43 -0.10
CA TYR A 28 2.76 1.98 1.27
C TYR A 28 4.20 1.52 1.48
N THR A 29 4.78 0.79 0.55
CA THR A 29 6.18 0.41 0.60
C THR A 29 7.09 1.65 0.57
N ASP A 30 6.88 2.57 -0.38
CA ASP A 30 7.70 3.79 -0.52
C ASP A 30 7.60 4.72 0.71
N TYR A 31 6.43 4.77 1.35
CA TYR A 31 6.18 5.56 2.56
C TYR A 31 6.72 4.87 3.81
N LEU A 32 6.58 3.54 3.93
CA LEU A 32 7.08 2.76 5.05
C LEU A 32 8.61 2.74 5.09
N THR A 33 9.29 2.70 3.94
CA THR A 33 10.77 2.63 3.89
C THR A 33 11.45 3.81 4.58
N ASP A 34 10.88 5.01 4.56
CA ASP A 34 11.48 6.22 5.16
C ASP A 34 10.74 6.72 6.42
N ASN A 35 9.61 6.11 6.77
CA ASN A 35 8.83 6.46 7.94
C ASN A 35 8.88 5.33 8.98
N TYR A 36 10.03 5.26 9.67
CA TYR A 36 10.35 4.23 10.66
C TYR A 36 9.29 4.06 11.76
N TYR A 37 8.56 5.12 12.10
CA TYR A 37 7.47 5.07 13.10
C TYR A 37 6.39 4.04 12.75
N LEU A 38 6.08 3.89 11.46
CA LEU A 38 5.02 2.99 11.00
C LEU A 38 5.42 1.52 11.03
N ILE A 39 6.73 1.24 10.99
CA ILE A 39 7.28 -0.10 11.11
C ILE A 39 7.54 -0.43 12.58
N HIS A 40 8.13 0.52 13.32
CA HIS A 40 8.47 0.41 14.72
C HIS A 40 7.97 1.65 15.48
N PRO A 41 6.87 1.55 16.25
CA PRO A 41 6.32 2.68 17.00
C PRO A 41 7.34 3.34 17.95
N SER A 42 8.32 2.58 18.44
CA SER A 42 9.42 3.08 19.29
C SER A 42 10.38 4.05 18.57
N MET A 43 10.35 4.10 17.25
CA MET A 43 11.14 5.04 16.45
C MET A 43 10.42 6.38 16.23
N ALA A 44 9.36 6.66 16.99
CA ALA A 44 8.64 7.92 17.00
C ALA A 44 9.60 9.11 17.25
N GLY A 45 9.81 9.90 16.20
CA GLY A 45 10.66 11.08 16.25
C GLY A 45 12.16 10.80 16.22
N VAL A 46 12.58 9.63 15.71
CA VAL A 46 13.99 9.36 15.35
C VAL A 46 14.50 10.31 14.26
N ALA A 47 13.59 10.87 13.46
CA ALA A 47 13.93 11.85 12.44
C ALA A 47 14.29 13.20 13.06
N ASN A 48 15.46 13.73 12.67
CA ASN A 48 15.99 15.02 13.15
C ASN A 48 15.31 16.24 12.49
N CYS A 49 14.46 16.03 11.49
CA CYS A 49 13.80 17.09 10.75
C CYS A 49 12.38 16.68 10.31
N ALA A 50 11.55 17.68 10.04
CA ALA A 50 10.30 17.46 9.33
C ALA A 50 10.61 17.10 7.87
N LYS A 51 9.88 16.12 7.34
CA LYS A 51 10.03 15.62 5.97
C LYS A 51 8.76 15.93 5.18
N VAL A 52 8.95 16.39 3.95
CA VAL A 52 7.91 16.49 2.92
C VAL A 52 8.30 15.54 1.81
N ARG A 53 7.35 14.73 1.33
CA ARG A 53 7.58 13.73 0.29
C ARG A 53 6.54 13.87 -0.79
N LEU A 54 7.02 13.89 -2.03
CA LEU A 54 6.22 13.86 -3.24
C LEU A 54 6.61 12.60 -4.02
N THR A 55 5.64 11.74 -4.31
CA THR A 55 5.85 10.52 -5.08
C THR A 55 4.95 10.54 -6.29
N ALA A 56 5.53 10.42 -7.48
CA ALA A 56 4.80 10.27 -8.73
C ALA A 56 5.16 8.91 -9.35
N ARG A 57 4.15 8.14 -9.75
CA ARG A 57 4.32 6.84 -10.38
C ARG A 57 3.38 6.73 -11.57
N GLN A 58 3.90 6.23 -12.68
CA GLN A 58 3.13 5.83 -13.84
C GLN A 58 3.40 4.36 -14.11
N GLN A 59 2.35 3.59 -14.31
CA GLN A 59 2.43 2.20 -14.74
C GLN A 59 2.27 2.11 -16.26
N TRP A 60 2.65 0.98 -16.86
CA TRP A 60 2.51 0.68 -18.30
C TRP A 60 2.93 1.83 -19.24
N PHE A 61 4.23 2.04 -19.38
CA PHE A 61 4.78 3.06 -20.27
C PHE A 61 4.31 2.86 -21.72
N GLY A 62 3.97 3.96 -22.39
CA GLY A 62 3.51 3.96 -23.78
C GLY A 62 2.00 3.79 -23.98
N HIS A 63 1.21 3.66 -22.91
CA HIS A 63 -0.26 3.66 -22.98
C HIS A 63 -0.83 5.01 -22.48
N GLU A 64 -1.74 5.63 -23.23
CA GLU A 64 -2.27 6.97 -22.94
C GLU A 64 -3.01 7.04 -21.59
N ASP A 65 -3.83 6.03 -21.31
CA ASP A 65 -4.69 5.94 -20.12
C ASP A 65 -4.13 5.01 -19.04
N ALA A 66 -2.81 4.86 -18.99
CA ALA A 66 -2.19 4.00 -18.00
C ALA A 66 -2.42 4.52 -16.56
N PRO A 67 -2.55 3.63 -15.56
CA PRO A 67 -2.70 4.03 -14.16
C PRO A 67 -1.54 4.92 -13.71
N LYS A 68 -1.88 6.07 -13.10
CA LYS A 68 -0.95 7.05 -12.56
C LYS A 68 -1.33 7.33 -11.11
N LEU A 69 -0.32 7.48 -10.25
CA LEU A 69 -0.47 7.80 -8.84
C LEU A 69 0.45 8.98 -8.50
N LEU A 70 -0.11 10.03 -7.93
CA LEU A 70 0.63 11.16 -7.40
C LEU A 70 0.21 11.36 -5.94
N THR A 71 1.19 11.45 -5.05
CA THR A 71 0.91 11.61 -3.62
C THR A 71 1.88 12.55 -2.95
N MET A 72 1.36 13.27 -1.96
CA MET A 72 2.11 14.18 -1.12
C MET A 72 1.89 13.80 0.35
N SER A 73 2.98 13.72 1.12
CA SER A 73 2.92 13.46 2.56
C SER A 73 3.86 14.39 3.32
N ILE A 74 3.45 14.79 4.52
CA ILE A 74 4.24 15.62 5.43
C ILE A 74 4.29 14.91 6.78
N ASN A 75 5.48 14.71 7.33
CA ASN A 75 5.67 14.08 8.63
C ASN A 75 6.75 14.82 9.43
N GLY A 76 6.46 15.09 10.70
CA GLY A 76 7.37 15.78 11.61
C GLY A 76 6.98 15.53 13.05
N ARG A 77 7.93 15.76 13.96
CA ARG A 77 7.67 15.75 15.40
C ARG A 77 6.96 17.05 15.78
N ILE A 78 6.00 16.95 16.70
CA ILE A 78 5.38 18.11 17.34
C ILE A 78 6.01 18.28 18.72
N GLY A 79 6.69 19.41 18.96
CA GLY A 79 7.36 19.72 20.22
C GLY A 79 8.76 19.10 20.36
N ASP A 80 9.54 19.62 21.33
CA ASP A 80 10.95 19.24 21.57
C ASP A 80 11.12 18.26 22.74
N THR A 81 10.03 17.80 23.35
CA THR A 81 10.10 16.85 24.45
C THR A 81 10.57 15.48 23.97
N PRO A 82 11.41 14.77 24.75
CA PRO A 82 11.70 13.37 24.50
C PRO A 82 10.39 12.60 24.34
N SER A 83 10.30 11.77 23.30
CA SER A 83 9.18 10.85 23.15
C SER A 83 9.19 9.94 24.38
N ALA A 84 8.11 9.92 25.17
CA ALA A 84 7.98 9.09 26.36
C ALA A 84 8.06 7.59 26.06
#